data_AF-A0A388L525-F1
#
_entry.id   AF-A0A388L525-F1
#
_cell.length_a   1.000
_cell.length_b   1.000
_cell.length_c   1.000
_cell.angle_alpha   90.00
_cell.angle_beta   90.00
_cell.angle_gamma   90.00
#
_symmetry.space_group_name_H-M   'P 1'
#
loop_
_entity.id
_entity.type
_entity.pdbx_description
1 polymer ?
#
loop_
_entity_poly.entity_id
_entity_poly.type
_entity_poly.pdbx_seq_one_letter_code
_entity_poly.pdbx_strand_id
1 'polypeptide(L)'
;MGVTSRKAEDCGIKLDNLYMQFKIVHKFMGESGKLDFFALSPRERKEQGFDFGMDERVYSEMKAMSRGYHTIDPANLADTGAAGGVQLPSPRGGRKESGGSDECGNGQDDEQGSTSDSTFSGGGAGGCGKRKNVRQQTFDTIVDVMKEHENLMARTVDNASKRQCSILTRQCDILERELEVQKDHYVKADQANFMMCNALLEIAKAIHERS
;
A
#
# COMPACT_ATOMS: atom_id res chain seq x y z
N MET A 1 34.06 -7.93 30.99
CA MET A 1 32.70 -7.72 30.46
C MET A 1 32.29 -6.28 30.72
N GLY A 2 31.76 -5.55 29.72
CA GLY A 2 30.97 -4.33 29.96
C GLY A 2 31.34 -3.00 29.27
N VAL A 3 31.90 -2.97 28.05
CA VAL A 3 32.22 -1.67 27.39
C VAL A 3 31.54 -1.44 26.03
N THR A 4 30.79 -2.39 25.46
CA THR A 4 30.25 -2.25 24.10
C THR A 4 28.75 -1.96 23.97
N SER A 5 27.90 -2.22 24.98
CA SER A 5 26.44 -2.00 24.81
C SER A 5 26.04 -0.52 24.83
N ARG A 6 26.66 0.29 25.71
CA ARG A 6 26.37 1.73 25.81
C ARG A 6 26.60 2.47 24.48
N LYS A 7 27.71 2.19 23.80
CA LYS A 7 28.05 2.86 22.52
C LYS A 7 27.07 2.55 21.38
N ALA A 8 26.51 1.35 21.33
CA ALA A 8 25.58 0.96 20.27
C ALA A 8 24.17 1.56 20.49
N GLU A 9 23.69 1.55 21.73
CA GLU A 9 22.44 2.24 22.11
C GLU A 9 22.57 3.76 21.89
N ASP A 10 23.72 4.34 22.23
CA ASP A 10 24.01 5.76 21.97
C ASP A 10 24.04 6.10 20.47
N CYS A 11 24.44 5.16 19.61
CA CYS A 11 24.41 5.33 18.15
C CYS A 11 22.98 5.31 17.60
N GLY A 12 22.12 4.41 18.10
CA GLY A 12 20.71 4.34 17.72
C GLY A 12 19.98 5.64 18.05
N ILE A 13 20.14 6.13 19.29
CA ILE A 13 19.52 7.38 19.75
C ILE A 13 19.97 8.57 18.90
N LYS A 14 21.25 8.61 18.48
CA LYS A 14 21.75 9.68 17.60
C LYS A 14 21.16 9.60 16.19
N LEU A 15 21.05 8.40 15.63
CA LEU A 15 20.43 8.19 14.31
C LEU A 15 18.94 8.55 14.34
N ASP A 16 18.22 8.17 15.38
CA ASP A 16 16.80 8.50 15.55
C ASP A 16 16.58 10.01 15.65
N ASN A 17 17.41 10.70 16.45
CA ASN A 17 17.39 12.16 16.54
C ASN A 17 17.66 12.82 15.19
N LEU A 18 18.66 12.34 14.46
CA LEU A 18 18.99 12.85 13.12
C LEU A 18 17.84 12.61 12.12
N TYR A 19 17.18 11.45 12.21
CA TYR A 19 16.04 11.12 11.36
C TYR A 19 14.81 11.97 11.68
N MET A 20 14.55 12.26 12.96
CA MET A 20 13.51 13.20 13.35
C MET A 20 13.77 14.60 12.82
N GLN A 21 15.01 15.09 12.92
CA GLN A 21 15.42 16.38 12.36
C GLN A 21 15.22 16.42 10.84
N PHE A 22 15.64 15.37 10.14
CA PHE A 22 15.39 15.20 8.71
C PHE A 22 13.91 15.31 8.37
N LYS A 23 13.01 14.63 9.10
CA LYS A 23 11.56 14.70 8.86
C LYS A 23 11.01 16.11 9.00
N ILE A 24 11.43 16.85 10.03
CA ILE A 24 10.98 18.23 10.28
C ILE A 24 11.42 19.13 9.13
N VAL A 25 12.70 19.05 8.74
CA VAL A 25 13.29 19.82 7.64
C VAL A 25 12.67 19.46 6.29
N HIS A 26 12.44 18.17 6.02
CA HIS A 26 11.81 17.69 4.79
C HIS A 26 10.35 18.13 4.68
N LYS A 27 9.60 18.11 5.79
CA LYS A 27 8.21 18.62 5.85
C LYS A 27 8.17 20.13 5.61
N PHE A 28 9.04 20.89 6.28
CA PHE A 28 9.15 22.33 6.08
C PHE A 28 9.41 22.69 4.62
N MET A 29 10.37 22.02 3.96
CA MET A 29 10.64 22.23 2.53
C MET A 29 9.48 21.85 1.62
N GLY A 30 8.68 20.84 1.98
CA GLY A 30 7.49 20.45 1.23
C GLY A 30 6.34 21.47 1.35
N GLU A 31 6.20 22.10 2.52
CA GLU A 31 5.14 23.08 2.81
C GLU A 31 5.51 24.51 2.40
N SER A 32 6.79 24.90 2.50
CA SER A 32 7.22 26.28 2.28
C SER A 32 7.19 26.69 0.81
N GLY A 33 7.26 25.72 -0.12
CA GLY A 33 7.20 25.89 -1.58
C GLY A 33 8.25 26.82 -2.23
N LYS A 34 8.99 27.61 -1.43
CA LYS A 34 9.88 28.70 -1.86
C LYS A 34 11.15 28.86 -1.04
N LEU A 35 11.17 28.43 0.23
CA LEU A 35 12.32 28.60 1.13
C LEU A 35 12.95 27.26 1.49
N ASP A 36 14.18 27.06 1.04
CA ASP A 36 15.00 25.91 1.45
C ASP A 36 15.58 26.17 2.85
N PHE A 37 15.55 25.15 3.71
CA PHE A 37 16.20 25.18 5.02
C PHE A 37 17.69 25.56 4.90
N PHE A 38 18.38 25.08 3.86
CA PHE A 38 19.81 25.37 3.64
C PHE A 38 20.08 26.79 3.16
N ALA A 39 19.09 27.43 2.52
CA ALA A 39 19.17 28.84 2.11
C ALA A 39 18.90 29.83 3.25
N LEU A 40 18.29 29.38 4.35
CA LEU A 40 18.06 30.21 5.53
C LEU A 40 19.37 30.52 6.27
N SER A 41 19.52 31.77 6.71
CA SER A 41 20.54 32.14 7.67
C SER A 41 20.27 31.50 9.04
N PRO A 42 21.29 31.32 9.90
CA PRO A 42 21.09 30.75 11.24
C PRO A 42 20.06 31.52 12.09
N ARG A 43 19.93 32.84 11.87
CA ARG A 43 18.93 33.67 12.55
C ARG A 43 17.51 33.33 12.10
N GLU A 44 17.29 33.24 10.79
CA GLU A 44 15.98 32.90 10.22
C GLU A 44 15.56 31.47 10.59
N ARG A 45 16.52 30.54 10.68
CA ARG A 45 16.25 29.18 11.18
C ARG A 45 15.72 29.21 12.60
N LYS A 46 16.32 30.02 13.48
CA LYS A 46 15.84 30.19 14.86
C LYS A 46 14.46 30.85 14.92
N GLU A 47 14.19 31.83 14.06
CA GLU A 47 12.88 32.48 13.96
C GLU A 47 11.78 31.51 13.46
N GLN A 48 12.15 30.56 12.61
CA GLN A 48 11.28 29.45 12.18
C GLN A 48 11.19 28.30 13.21
N GLY A 49 11.81 28.44 14.38
CA GLY A 49 11.74 27.45 15.45
C GLY A 49 12.68 26.25 15.29
N PHE A 50 13.65 26.31 14.38
CA PHE A 50 14.71 25.30 14.31
C PHE A 50 15.77 25.58 15.37
N ASP A 51 15.88 24.69 16.36
CA ASP A 51 16.89 24.72 17.41
C ASP A 51 18.09 23.80 17.12
N PHE A 52 18.08 23.13 15.96
CA PHE A 52 19.12 22.19 15.52
C PHE A 52 19.75 22.60 14.19
N GLY A 53 20.97 22.11 13.96
CA GLY A 53 21.65 22.18 12.67
C GLY A 53 21.42 20.91 11.86
N MET A 54 21.32 21.05 10.54
CA MET A 54 21.33 19.93 9.60
C MET A 54 22.36 20.26 8.52
N ASP A 55 23.21 19.29 8.16
CA ASP A 55 24.14 19.41 7.05
C ASP A 55 23.45 19.02 5.73
N GLU A 56 23.73 19.76 4.66
CA GLU A 56 23.10 19.57 3.36
C GLU A 56 23.44 18.20 2.73
N ARG A 57 24.67 17.70 2.94
CA ARG A 57 25.08 16.39 2.44
C ARG A 57 24.36 15.29 3.19
N VAL A 58 24.29 15.39 4.51
CA VAL A 58 23.57 14.44 5.36
C VAL A 58 22.08 14.40 5.00
N TYR A 59 21.45 15.55 4.82
CA TYR A 59 20.06 15.62 4.36
C TYR A 59 19.88 14.99 2.97
N SER A 60 20.77 15.27 2.02
CA SER A 60 20.70 14.72 0.67
C SER A 60 20.84 13.21 0.65
N GLU A 61 21.73 12.65 1.46
CA GLU A 61 21.92 11.21 1.63
C GLU A 61 20.69 10.56 2.28
N MET A 62 20.13 11.15 3.34
CA MET A 62 18.90 10.67 3.98
C MET A 62 17.68 10.77 3.04
N LYS A 63 17.61 11.81 2.20
CA LYS A 63 16.59 11.95 1.15
C LYS A 63 16.76 10.91 0.05
N ALA A 64 17.99 10.61 -0.35
CA ALA A 64 18.29 9.57 -1.34
C ALA A 64 17.95 8.17 -0.79
N MET A 65 18.30 7.89 0.47
CA MET A 65 17.89 6.67 1.17
C MET A 65 16.37 6.59 1.28
N SER A 66 15.70 7.70 1.65
CA SER A 66 14.24 7.77 1.71
C SER A 66 13.63 7.42 0.35
N ARG A 67 14.21 7.91 -0.76
CA ARG A 67 13.81 7.57 -2.14
C ARG A 67 14.02 6.09 -2.51
N GLY A 68 15.03 5.45 -1.94
CA GLY A 68 15.37 4.04 -2.15
C GLY A 68 14.43 3.06 -1.47
N TYR A 69 13.79 3.43 -0.35
CA TYR A 69 12.78 2.60 0.31
C TYR A 69 11.44 2.51 -0.46
N HIS A 70 11.35 3.15 -1.63
CA HIS A 70 10.22 3.02 -2.56
C HIS A 70 10.50 2.04 -3.70
N THR A 71 11.68 1.40 -3.77
CA THR A 71 12.08 0.60 -4.95
C THR A 71 11.24 -0.67 -5.13
N ILE A 72 10.32 -0.98 -4.21
CA ILE A 72 9.21 -1.89 -4.50
C ILE A 72 7.99 -1.05 -4.90
N ASP A 73 8.06 -0.42 -6.07
CA ASP A 73 6.90 0.16 -6.72
C ASP A 73 6.05 -1.00 -7.30
N PRO A 74 4.78 -1.19 -6.88
CA PRO A 74 3.94 -2.28 -7.40
C PRO A 74 3.74 -2.22 -8.91
N ALA A 75 3.96 -1.06 -9.54
CA ALA A 75 3.78 -0.85 -10.97
C ALA A 75 4.87 -1.50 -11.85
N ASN A 76 6.04 -1.86 -11.30
CA ASN A 76 7.14 -2.45 -12.07
C ASN A 76 7.17 -4.00 -12.07
N LEU A 77 6.09 -4.66 -11.62
CA LEU A 77 5.92 -6.11 -11.73
C LEU A 77 4.89 -6.50 -12.81
N ALA A 78 4.68 -5.63 -13.81
CA ALA A 78 4.06 -6.05 -15.05
C ALA A 78 5.09 -6.76 -15.94
N ASP A 79 4.96 -8.09 -15.98
CA ASP A 79 5.40 -8.99 -17.04
C ASP A 79 6.90 -9.33 -17.18
N THR A 80 7.27 -10.51 -16.67
CA THR A 80 8.12 -11.39 -17.47
C THR A 80 7.60 -12.81 -17.31
N GLY A 81 6.53 -13.08 -18.04
CA GLY A 81 5.96 -14.40 -18.20
C GLY A 81 5.70 -14.73 -19.67
N ALA A 82 6.70 -14.67 -20.56
CA ALA A 82 6.62 -15.39 -21.84
C ALA A 82 7.99 -15.56 -22.51
N ALA A 83 8.25 -16.79 -22.96
CA ALA A 83 9.43 -17.19 -23.71
C ALA A 83 9.38 -16.74 -25.18
N GLY A 84 10.53 -16.33 -25.72
CA GLY A 84 10.87 -16.52 -27.12
C GLY A 84 10.90 -15.29 -28.03
N GLY A 85 12.05 -15.06 -28.66
CA GLY A 85 12.12 -14.70 -30.09
C GLY A 85 12.34 -13.23 -30.46
N VAL A 86 13.49 -12.97 -31.06
CA VAL A 86 13.92 -11.76 -31.78
C VAL A 86 12.95 -11.39 -32.93
N GLN A 87 12.66 -10.08 -33.12
CA GLN A 87 12.87 -9.29 -34.36
C GLN A 87 11.95 -8.03 -34.45
N LEU A 88 12.54 -6.84 -34.62
CA LEU A 88 11.90 -5.62 -35.17
C LEU A 88 12.05 -5.63 -36.72
N PRO A 89 11.27 -4.88 -37.55
CA PRO A 89 10.54 -3.62 -37.27
C PRO A 89 9.12 -3.47 -37.91
N SER A 90 8.42 -2.38 -37.56
CA SER A 90 7.12 -1.85 -38.09
C SER A 90 7.10 -1.66 -39.63
N PRO A 91 5.94 -1.51 -40.37
CA PRO A 91 4.95 -0.40 -40.18
C PRO A 91 3.47 -0.56 -40.69
N ARG A 92 2.60 0.35 -40.20
CA ARG A 92 1.45 1.05 -40.86
C ARG A 92 0.04 0.43 -41.01
N GLY A 93 -0.97 1.24 -40.61
CA GLY A 93 -2.38 1.26 -41.11
C GLY A 93 -3.38 0.54 -40.19
N GLY A 94 -4.54 1.05 -39.77
CA GLY A 94 -5.29 2.27 -40.03
C GLY A 94 -6.73 2.08 -39.48
N ARG A 95 -7.34 3.16 -38.98
CA ARG A 95 -8.76 3.55 -39.16
C ARG A 95 -9.88 2.52 -38.82
N LYS A 96 -10.70 2.79 -37.78
CA LYS A 96 -12.11 3.27 -37.91
C LYS A 96 -12.93 3.16 -36.61
N GLU A 97 -13.75 4.21 -36.43
CA GLU A 97 -14.96 4.30 -35.61
C GLU A 97 -16.10 3.43 -36.18
N SER A 98 -17.06 3.05 -35.32
CA SER A 98 -18.48 2.76 -35.63
C SER A 98 -19.17 2.45 -34.30
N GLY A 99 -20.34 2.97 -33.91
CA GLY A 99 -21.51 3.41 -34.67
C GLY A 99 -22.71 2.63 -34.09
N GLY A 100 -23.75 3.35 -33.66
CA GLY A 100 -24.88 2.81 -32.91
C GLY A 100 -25.90 2.01 -33.72
N SER A 101 -26.96 1.59 -33.03
CA SER A 101 -28.23 1.21 -33.64
C SER A 101 -29.36 1.39 -32.63
N ASP A 102 -30.14 2.44 -32.84
CA ASP A 102 -31.58 2.45 -32.61
C ASP A 102 -32.26 1.56 -33.67
N GLU A 103 -33.49 1.12 -33.37
CA GLU A 103 -34.67 1.20 -34.26
C GLU A 103 -35.57 -0.06 -34.31
N CYS A 104 -36.83 0.16 -33.89
CA CYS A 104 -38.11 -0.29 -34.48
C CYS A 104 -38.43 -1.80 -34.54
N GLY A 105 -39.62 -2.29 -34.19
CA GLY A 105 -40.94 -1.71 -33.94
C GLY A 105 -42.01 -2.62 -34.57
N ASN A 106 -43.15 -2.80 -33.89
CA ASN A 106 -44.50 -3.16 -34.39
C ASN A 106 -45.36 -3.53 -33.16
N GLY A 107 -46.59 -3.13 -32.90
CA GLY A 107 -47.65 -2.46 -33.67
C GLY A 107 -48.98 -2.89 -33.05
N GLN A 108 -50.01 -2.04 -33.19
CA GLN A 108 -51.45 -2.24 -32.89
C GLN A 108 -51.98 -1.93 -31.47
N ASP A 109 -52.32 -0.65 -31.31
CA ASP A 109 -53.70 -0.11 -31.26
C ASP A 109 -54.86 -1.08 -30.99
N ASP A 110 -55.64 -0.79 -29.95
CA ASP A 110 -57.09 -0.59 -30.04
C ASP A 110 -57.58 0.12 -28.78
N GLU A 111 -58.10 1.33 -28.95
CA GLU A 111 -58.99 1.99 -27.99
C GLU A 111 -60.18 1.08 -27.65
N GLN A 112 -60.65 1.15 -26.40
CA GLN A 112 -62.07 1.30 -26.07
C GLN A 112 -62.21 1.51 -24.57
N GLY A 113 -62.69 2.68 -24.18
CA GLY A 113 -63.17 2.92 -22.83
C GLY A 113 -64.47 2.16 -22.58
N SER A 114 -64.69 1.74 -21.34
CA SER A 114 -66.03 1.79 -20.77
C SER A 114 -65.96 1.70 -19.25
N THR A 115 -66.51 2.73 -18.62
CA THR A 115 -67.06 2.73 -17.27
C THR A 115 -68.09 1.62 -17.11
N SER A 116 -68.02 0.84 -16.03
CA SER A 116 -69.21 0.28 -15.38
C SER A 116 -68.84 -0.29 -14.01
N ASP A 117 -69.31 0.38 -12.96
CA ASP A 117 -69.62 -0.23 -11.68
C ASP A 117 -70.40 -1.53 -11.88
N SER A 118 -70.07 -2.59 -11.14
CA SER A 118 -71.10 -3.57 -10.77
C SER A 118 -70.75 -4.35 -9.51
N THR A 119 -71.82 -4.57 -8.76
CA THR A 119 -71.94 -4.99 -7.38
C THR A 119 -71.95 -6.52 -7.23
N PHE A 120 -71.33 -6.97 -6.14
CA PHE A 120 -71.56 -8.19 -5.32
C PHE A 120 -72.39 -9.37 -5.87
N SER A 121 -71.79 -10.55 -5.90
CA SER A 121 -72.37 -11.90 -5.62
C SER A 121 -71.21 -12.92 -5.67
N GLY A 122 -71.05 -13.96 -4.86
CA GLY A 122 -71.77 -14.56 -3.75
C GLY A 122 -71.11 -15.93 -3.50
N GLY A 123 -70.90 -16.29 -2.23
CA GLY A 123 -70.76 -17.67 -1.73
C GLY A 123 -69.45 -18.46 -1.97
N GLY A 124 -68.90 -19.07 -0.91
CA GLY A 124 -68.05 -20.27 -1.06
C GLY A 124 -66.84 -20.41 -0.12
N ALA A 125 -67.11 -20.86 1.11
CA ALA A 125 -66.27 -21.67 2.01
C ALA A 125 -64.72 -21.69 1.91
N GLY A 126 -64.09 -21.30 3.02
CA GLY A 126 -63.20 -22.23 3.72
C GLY A 126 -61.72 -22.27 3.31
N GLY A 127 -61.05 -21.12 3.33
CA GLY A 127 -59.59 -21.07 3.21
C GLY A 127 -59.05 -19.69 3.56
N CYS A 128 -59.22 -19.26 4.81
CA CYS A 128 -58.62 -18.01 5.30
C CYS A 128 -57.11 -18.20 5.51
N GLY A 129 -56.38 -18.42 4.41
CA GLY A 129 -54.98 -18.01 4.37
C GLY A 129 -55.01 -16.50 4.48
N LYS A 130 -54.69 -15.97 5.67
CA LYS A 130 -54.63 -14.54 5.96
C LYS A 130 -53.82 -13.85 4.86
N ARG A 131 -54.49 -13.25 3.87
CA ARG A 131 -53.84 -12.49 2.80
C ARG A 131 -53.04 -11.41 3.49
N LYS A 132 -51.70 -11.52 3.46
CA LYS A 132 -50.81 -10.49 4.02
C LYS A 132 -51.20 -9.18 3.35
N ASN A 133 -51.53 -8.17 4.15
CA ASN A 133 -51.81 -6.85 3.59
C ASN A 133 -50.54 -6.30 2.91
N VAL A 134 -50.72 -5.41 1.95
CA VAL A 134 -49.61 -4.83 1.17
C VAL A 134 -48.53 -4.26 2.08
N ARG A 135 -48.92 -3.63 3.21
CA ARG A 135 -47.98 -3.08 4.20
C ARG A 135 -47.04 -4.13 4.80
N GLN A 136 -47.55 -5.31 5.19
CA GLN A 136 -46.72 -6.37 5.74
C GLN A 136 -45.76 -6.93 4.69
N GLN A 137 -46.20 -7.09 3.43
CA GLN A 137 -45.31 -7.52 2.35
C GLN A 137 -44.18 -6.51 2.11
N THR A 138 -44.47 -5.21 2.18
CA THR A 138 -43.44 -4.16 2.09
C THR A 138 -42.42 -4.27 3.22
N PHE A 139 -42.86 -4.48 4.47
CA PHE A 139 -41.93 -4.64 5.59
C PHE A 139 -41.09 -5.92 5.48
N ASP A 140 -41.69 -7.06 5.13
CA ASP A 140 -40.96 -8.31 4.92
C ASP A 140 -39.87 -8.12 3.84
N THR A 141 -40.21 -7.43 2.75
CA THR A 141 -39.24 -7.11 1.66
C THR A 141 -38.11 -6.21 2.14
N ILE A 142 -38.40 -5.19 2.96
CA ILE A 142 -37.37 -4.30 3.53
C ILE A 142 -36.43 -5.10 4.43
N VAL A 143 -36.95 -6.00 5.27
CA VAL A 143 -36.14 -6.86 6.15
C VAL A 143 -35.21 -7.76 5.32
N ASP A 144 -35.72 -8.35 4.24
CA ASP A 144 -34.90 -9.17 3.34
C ASP A 144 -33.78 -8.36 2.67
N VAL A 145 -34.08 -7.13 2.19
CA VAL A 145 -33.07 -6.23 1.61
C VAL A 145 -32.01 -5.83 2.65
N MET A 146 -32.41 -5.54 3.89
CA MET A 146 -31.46 -5.19 4.95
C MET A 146 -30.54 -6.36 5.29
N LYS A 147 -31.07 -7.58 5.31
CA LYS A 147 -30.29 -8.79 5.55
C LYS A 147 -29.29 -9.06 4.42
N GLU A 148 -29.70 -8.90 3.17
CA GLU A 148 -28.78 -9.02 2.03
C GLU A 148 -27.71 -7.93 2.03
N HIS A 149 -28.07 -6.71 2.39
CA HIS A 149 -27.13 -5.62 2.56
C HIS A 149 -26.08 -5.92 3.65
N GLU A 150 -26.52 -6.41 4.82
CA GLU A 150 -25.61 -6.83 5.89
C GLU A 150 -24.64 -7.91 5.42
N ASN A 151 -25.15 -8.96 4.75
CA ASN A 151 -24.33 -10.03 4.20
C ASN A 151 -23.32 -9.52 3.15
N LEU A 152 -23.77 -8.63 2.26
CA LEU A 152 -22.92 -8.03 1.23
C LEU A 152 -21.79 -7.20 1.86
N MET A 153 -22.11 -6.38 2.86
CA MET A 153 -21.13 -5.54 3.54
C MET A 153 -20.13 -6.39 4.32
N ALA A 154 -20.60 -7.39 5.07
CA ALA A 154 -19.73 -8.33 5.78
C ALA A 154 -18.77 -9.04 4.83
N ARG A 155 -19.27 -9.56 3.69
CA ARG A 155 -18.43 -10.21 2.67
C ARG A 155 -17.45 -9.24 2.01
N THR A 156 -17.84 -7.99 1.78
CA THR A 156 -16.97 -7.00 1.15
C THR A 156 -15.78 -6.67 2.06
N VAL A 157 -16.05 -6.42 3.35
CA VAL A 157 -15.01 -6.13 4.34
C VAL A 157 -14.12 -7.35 4.58
N ASP A 158 -14.70 -8.56 4.70
CA ASP A 158 -13.93 -9.81 4.88
C ASP A 158 -13.00 -10.09 3.69
N ASN A 159 -13.49 -9.96 2.45
CA ASN A 159 -12.66 -10.16 1.27
C ASN A 159 -11.54 -9.13 1.14
N ALA A 160 -11.82 -7.85 1.46
CA ALA A 160 -10.81 -6.80 1.47
C ALA A 160 -9.73 -7.09 2.54
N SER A 161 -10.17 -7.49 3.75
CA SER A 161 -9.29 -7.81 4.88
C SER A 161 -8.41 -9.03 4.58
N LYS A 162 -8.97 -10.10 4.00
CA LYS A 162 -8.21 -11.29 3.58
C LYS A 162 -7.14 -10.96 2.54
N ARG A 163 -7.46 -10.11 1.55
CA ARG A 163 -6.49 -9.66 0.56
C ARG A 163 -5.35 -8.87 1.21
N GLN A 164 -5.68 -7.92 2.10
CA GLN A 164 -4.66 -7.16 2.82
C GLN A 164 -3.80 -8.05 3.73
N CYS A 165 -4.41 -9.00 4.43
CA CYS A 165 -3.71 -9.96 5.27
C CYS A 165 -2.74 -10.82 4.44
N SER A 166 -3.18 -11.34 3.30
CA SER A 166 -2.32 -12.13 2.40
C SER A 166 -1.12 -11.33 1.88
N ILE A 167 -1.32 -10.06 1.53
CA ILE A 167 -0.22 -9.17 1.11
C ILE A 167 0.77 -8.97 2.27
N LEU A 168 0.26 -8.66 3.46
CA LEU A 168 1.09 -8.42 4.63
C LEU A 168 1.88 -9.66 5.04
N THR A 169 1.24 -10.84 5.06
CA THR A 169 1.92 -12.11 5.34
C THR A 169 3.08 -12.33 4.39
N ARG A 170 2.87 -12.13 3.09
CA ARG A 170 3.94 -12.28 2.09
C ARG A 170 5.07 -11.26 2.30
N GLN A 171 4.76 -10.04 2.75
CA GLN A 171 5.78 -9.05 3.12
C GLN A 171 6.58 -9.48 4.34
N CYS A 172 5.94 -10.06 5.37
CA CYS A 172 6.61 -10.64 6.53
C CYS A 172 7.56 -11.76 6.11
N ASP A 173 7.11 -12.69 5.26
CA ASP A 173 7.93 -13.82 4.79
C ASP A 173 9.16 -13.38 3.96
N ILE A 174 9.05 -12.25 3.25
CA ILE A 174 10.20 -11.67 2.53
C ILE A 174 11.19 -11.07 3.52
N LEU A 175 10.70 -10.25 4.45
CA LEU A 175 11.54 -9.59 5.46
C LEU A 175 12.28 -10.59 6.34
N GLU A 176 11.61 -11.67 6.75
CA GLU A 176 12.22 -12.72 7.57
C GLU A 176 13.38 -13.42 6.83
N ARG A 177 13.22 -13.70 5.53
CA ARG A 177 14.29 -14.27 4.71
C ARG A 177 15.46 -13.31 4.53
N GLU A 178 15.20 -12.02 4.31
CA GLU A 178 16.25 -11.00 4.22
C GLU A 178 17.03 -10.87 5.52
N LEU A 179 16.33 -10.95 6.66
CA LEU A 179 16.95 -10.89 7.98
C LEU A 179 17.87 -12.09 8.24
N GLU A 180 17.47 -13.30 7.86
CA GLU A 180 18.32 -14.48 8.02
C GLU A 180 19.58 -14.39 7.14
N VAL A 181 19.45 -13.88 5.90
CA VAL A 181 20.61 -13.61 5.03
C VAL A 181 21.56 -12.60 5.66
N GLN A 182 21.04 -11.47 6.19
CA GLN A 182 21.90 -10.48 6.85
C GLN A 182 22.64 -11.04 8.06
N LYS A 183 21.97 -11.88 8.86
CA LYS A 183 22.56 -12.54 10.02
C LYS A 183 23.71 -13.46 9.62
N ASP A 184 23.53 -14.26 8.57
CA ASP A 184 24.61 -15.09 8.01
C ASP A 184 25.79 -14.26 7.50
N HIS A 185 25.50 -13.15 6.82
CA HIS A 185 26.52 -12.22 6.36
C HIS A 185 27.30 -11.61 7.54
N TYR A 186 26.62 -11.23 8.62
CA TYR A 186 27.25 -10.69 9.81
C TYR A 186 28.19 -11.70 10.48
N VAL A 187 27.76 -12.96 10.63
CA VAL A 187 28.60 -14.05 11.18
C VAL A 187 29.86 -14.25 10.34
N LYS A 188 29.72 -14.30 9.01
CA LYS A 188 30.87 -14.45 8.10
C LYS A 188 31.83 -13.26 8.19
N ALA A 189 31.29 -12.03 8.28
CA ALA A 189 32.10 -10.82 8.43
C ALA A 189 32.85 -10.80 9.77
N ASP A 190 32.20 -11.19 10.86
CA ASP A 190 32.84 -11.28 12.19
C ASP A 190 33.96 -12.32 12.19
N GLN A 191 33.73 -13.49 11.59
CA GLN A 191 34.76 -14.52 11.42
C GLN A 191 35.96 -14.01 10.60
N ALA A 192 35.71 -13.30 9.49
CA ALA A 192 36.76 -12.73 8.66
C ALA A 192 37.56 -11.67 9.43
N ASN A 193 36.89 -10.81 10.21
CA ASN A 193 37.53 -9.82 11.07
C ASN A 193 38.39 -10.48 12.14
N PHE A 194 37.89 -11.55 12.78
CA PHE A 194 38.66 -12.33 13.75
C PHE A 194 39.94 -12.89 13.14
N MET A 195 39.84 -13.52 11.97
CA MET A 195 41.00 -14.06 11.26
C MET A 195 42.03 -12.97 10.90
N MET A 196 41.56 -11.81 10.44
CA MET A 196 42.41 -10.68 10.10
C MET A 196 43.15 -10.13 11.33
N CYS A 197 42.44 -9.92 12.44
CA CYS A 197 43.03 -9.49 13.71
C CYS A 197 44.08 -10.49 14.22
N ASN A 198 43.79 -11.79 14.14
CA ASN A 198 44.74 -12.82 14.53
C ASN A 198 45.99 -12.82 13.64
N ALA A 199 45.84 -12.68 12.32
CA ALA A 199 46.97 -12.58 11.40
C ALA A 199 47.85 -11.36 11.70
N LEU A 200 47.24 -10.20 11.97
CA LEU A 200 47.97 -8.99 12.37
C LEU A 200 48.73 -9.19 13.69
N LEU A 201 48.13 -9.89 14.65
CA LEU A 201 48.78 -10.20 15.93
C LEU A 201 50.00 -11.10 15.75
N GLU A 202 49.90 -12.14 14.89
CA GLU A 202 51.02 -13.02 14.58
C GLU A 202 52.15 -12.30 13.84
N ILE A 203 51.81 -11.39 12.91
CA ILE A 203 52.81 -10.53 12.25
C ILE A 203 53.54 -9.66 13.28
N ALA A 204 52.81 -9.04 14.21
CA ALA A 204 53.40 -8.21 15.25
C ALA A 204 54.35 -9.00 16.16
N LYS A 205 53.98 -10.23 16.55
CA LYS A 205 54.86 -11.13 17.32
C LYS A 205 56.14 -11.46 16.56
N ALA A 206 56.01 -11.85 15.29
CA ALA A 206 57.16 -12.21 14.46
C ALA A 206 58.14 -11.04 14.24
N ILE A 207 57.63 -9.80 14.20
CA ILE A 207 58.48 -8.60 14.15
C ILE A 207 59.21 -8.39 15.48
N HIS A 208 58.50 -8.51 16.61
CA HIS A 208 59.07 -8.34 17.94
C HIS A 208 60.16 -9.37 18.25
N GLU A 209 59.99 -10.63 17.86
CA GLU A 209 60.99 -11.70 18.05
C GLU A 209 62.25 -11.54 17.20
N ARG A 210 62.20 -10.73 16.14
CA ARG A 210 63.34 -10.45 15.25
C ARG A 210 64.11 -9.18 15.62
N SER A 211 63.57 -8.37 16.53
CA SER A 211 64.20 -7.13 17.02
C SER A 211 65.00 -7.38 18.28
#